data_AF-A0A7X3NVW8-F1
#
_entry.id   AF-A0A7X3NVW8-F1
#
_cell.length_a   1.000
_cell.length_b   1.000
_cell.length_c   1.000
_cell.angle_alpha   90.00
_cell.angle_beta   90.00
_cell.angle_gamma   90.00
#
_symmetry.space_group_name_H-M   'P 1'
#
loop_
_entity.id
_entity.type
_entity.pdbx_description
1 polymer ?
#
loop_
_entity_poly.entity_id
_entity_poly.type
_entity_poly.pdbx_seq_one_letter_code
_entity_poly.pdbx_strand_id
1 'polypeptide(L)' 'MSQAENGINLFNGKNMDGWLARGGTPQHEWGAAGSVALNPDDAKLLTTTTGEGIFYNGATGRTADIYTEAEYGDCE' A
#
# COMPACT_ATOMS: atom_id res chain seq x y z
N MET A 1 17.56 -3.30 3.83
CA MET A 1 16.95 -4.61 4.12
C MET A 1 17.33 -5.53 2.97
N SER A 2 18.03 -6.63 3.24
CA SER A 2 18.35 -7.63 2.21
C SER A 2 17.10 -8.47 1.96
N GLN A 3 16.61 -8.51 0.72
CA GLN A 3 15.61 -9.50 0.32
C GLN A 3 16.26 -10.89 0.31
N ALA A 4 15.48 -11.94 0.57
CA ALA A 4 15.92 -13.31 0.34
C ALA A 4 16.35 -13.47 -1.13
N GLU A 5 17.39 -14.28 -1.40
CA GLU A 5 17.99 -14.36 -2.74
C GLU A 5 17.02 -14.78 -3.86
N ASN A 6 15.83 -15.32 -3.52
CA ASN A 6 14.75 -15.70 -4.45
C ASN A 6 13.38 -15.03 -4.16
N GLY A 7 13.32 -13.98 -3.34
CA GLY A 7 12.05 -13.29 -3.04
C GLY A 7 11.56 -12.40 -4.19
N ILE A 8 10.24 -12.26 -4.35
CA ILE A 8 9.63 -11.27 -5.26
C ILE A 8 9.29 -10.02 -4.46
N ASN A 9 9.66 -8.85 -4.99
CA ASN A 9 9.24 -7.59 -4.39
C ASN A 9 7.77 -7.29 -4.75
N LEU A 10 6.85 -7.55 -3.82
CA LEU A 10 5.41 -7.31 -4.04
C LEU A 10 5.04 -5.82 -4.09
N PHE A 11 5.87 -4.93 -3.55
CA PHE A 11 5.63 -3.49 -3.58
C PHE A 11 6.84 -2.76 -4.14
N ASN A 12 6.64 -2.09 -5.28
CA ASN A 12 7.72 -1.38 -5.97
C ASN A 12 8.17 -0.08 -5.27
N GLY A 13 7.49 0.33 -4.19
CA GLY A 13 7.80 1.54 -3.43
C GLY A 13 7.18 2.81 -4.00
N LYS A 14 6.65 2.79 -5.22
CA LYS A 14 6.30 3.99 -5.99
C LYS A 14 4.80 4.13 -6.20
N ASN A 15 4.12 3.03 -6.45
CA ASN A 15 2.71 3.01 -6.78
C ASN A 15 2.10 1.63 -6.47
N MET A 16 0.86 1.43 -6.91
CA MET A 16 0.06 0.25 -6.63
C MET A 16 0.02 -0.75 -7.80
N ASP A 17 0.95 -0.65 -8.75
CA ASP A 17 1.04 -1.61 -9.85
C ASP A 17 1.17 -3.03 -9.29
N GLY A 18 0.36 -3.97 -9.78
CA GLY A 18 0.31 -5.33 -9.25
C GLY A 18 -0.66 -5.53 -8.08
N TRP A 19 -1.44 -4.52 -7.70
CA TRP A 19 -2.47 -4.58 -6.66
C TRP A 19 -3.84 -4.16 -7.21
N LEU A 20 -4.88 -4.92 -6.86
CA LEU A 20 -6.26 -4.68 -7.26
C LEU A 20 -7.19 -4.48 -6.06
N ALA A 21 -8.26 -3.71 -6.27
CA ALA A 21 -9.31 -3.53 -5.27
C ALA A 21 -10.20 -4.79 -5.16
N ARG A 22 -10.45 -5.24 -3.92
CA ARG A 22 -11.33 -6.36 -3.61
C ARG A 22 -12.79 -5.90 -3.47
N GLY A 23 -13.74 -6.80 -3.71
CA GLY A 23 -15.16 -6.57 -3.41
C GLY A 23 -15.96 -5.93 -4.54
N GLY A 24 -15.45 -5.95 -5.77
CA GLY A 24 -16.17 -5.46 -6.96
C GLY A 24 -16.11 -3.94 -7.15
N THR A 25 -15.34 -3.22 -6.33
CA THR A 25 -15.04 -1.80 -6.57
C THR A 25 -13.93 -1.70 -7.63
N PRO A 26 -14.05 -0.79 -8.60
CA PRO A 26 -13.01 -0.61 -9.62
C PRO A 26 -11.77 0.14 -9.11
N GLN A 27 -11.83 0.73 -7.91
CA GLN A 27 -10.80 1.63 -7.38
C GLN A 27 -10.59 1.41 -5.87
N HIS A 28 -9.38 1.75 -5.43
CA HIS A 28 -8.97 1.93 -4.04
C HIS A 28 -8.11 3.19 -3.92
N GLU A 29 -7.86 3.66 -2.69
CA GLU A 29 -7.09 4.86 -2.36
C GLU A 29 -5.69 4.55 -1.83
N TRP A 30 -5.30 3.27 -1.80
CA TRP A 30 -3.94 2.89 -1.46
C TRP A 30 -2.92 3.56 -2.37
N GLY A 31 -1.75 3.89 -1.83
CA GLY A 31 -0.67 4.53 -2.57
C GLY A 31 0.67 4.48 -1.85
N ALA A 32 1.68 5.11 -2.47
CA ALA A 32 3.00 5.29 -1.88
C ALA A 32 3.12 6.66 -1.19
N ALA A 33 3.82 6.67 -0.05
CA ALA A 33 4.20 7.88 0.66
C ALA A 33 5.70 7.86 1.01
N GLY A 34 6.29 9.04 1.21
CA GLY A 34 7.68 9.17 1.67
C GLY A 34 7.81 9.14 3.19
N SER A 35 6.79 9.60 3.91
CA SER A 35 6.71 9.53 5.37
C SER A 35 5.25 9.53 5.82
N VAL A 36 5.00 9.00 7.02
CA VAL A 36 3.70 8.99 7.68
C VAL A 36 3.84 9.53 9.10
N ALA A 37 2.85 10.28 9.56
CA ALA A 37 2.73 10.74 10.94
C ALA A 37 1.25 10.76 11.35
N LEU A 38 0.99 10.74 12.66
CA LEU A 38 -0.36 10.97 13.17
C LEU A 38 -0.85 12.35 12.74
N ASN A 39 -2.08 12.45 12.25
CA ASN A 39 -2.65 13.75 11.93
C ASN A 39 -2.91 14.52 13.24
N PRO A 40 -2.39 15.76 13.39
CA PRO A 40 -2.54 16.53 14.62
C PRO A 40 -3.97 17.02 14.87
N ASP A 41 -4.79 17.13 13.82
CA ASP A 41 -6.17 17.62 13.90
C ASP A 41 -7.17 16.47 14.10
N ASP A 42 -6.82 15.26 13.68
CA ASP A 42 -7.61 14.04 13.90
C ASP A 42 -6.71 12.82 14.13
N ALA A 43 -6.62 12.37 15.38
CA ALA A 43 -5.82 11.21 15.77
C ALA A 43 -6.30 9.87 15.17
N LYS A 44 -7.39 9.85 14.39
CA LYS A 44 -7.82 8.67 13.62
C LYS A 44 -7.26 8.65 12.20
N LEU A 45 -6.61 9.73 11.76
CA LEU A 45 -6.04 9.86 10.43
C LEU A 45 -4.51 9.95 10.49
N LEU A 46 -3.89 9.67 9.34
CA LEU A 46 -2.47 9.90 9.11
C LEU A 46 -2.30 11.11 8.20
N THR A 47 -1.21 11.85 8.39
CA THR A 47 -0.69 12.80 7.42
C THR A 47 0.56 12.22 6.78
N THR A 48 0.84 12.61 5.53
CA THR A 48 1.90 12.03 4.72
C THR A 48 2.69 13.10 3.98
N THR A 49 3.96 12.83 3.70
CA THR A 49 4.71 13.59 2.69
C THR A 49 4.74 12.83 1.36
N THR A 50 4.67 13.56 0.25
CA THR A 50 4.92 12.99 -1.07
C THR A 50 6.28 12.29 -1.11
N GLY A 51 6.32 11.09 -1.68
CA GLY A 51 7.54 10.30 -1.80
C GLY A 51 7.23 8.82 -2.02
N GLU A 52 8.25 8.00 -1.88
CA GLU A 52 8.24 6.57 -2.16
C GLU A 52 8.65 5.77 -0.91
N GLY A 53 8.29 4.49 -0.88
CA GLY A 53 8.80 3.49 0.07
C GLY A 53 7.81 3.09 1.17
N ILE A 54 6.75 3.86 1.43
CA ILE A 54 5.73 3.51 2.42
C ILE A 54 4.41 3.18 1.75
N PHE A 55 3.84 2.04 2.12
CA PHE A 55 2.51 1.60 1.74
C PHE A 55 1.46 2.32 2.61
N TYR A 56 0.55 3.07 2.00
CA TYR A 56 -0.37 3.97 2.71
C TYR A 56 -1.82 3.77 2.23
N ASN A 57 -2.79 3.76 3.15
CA ASN A 57 -4.20 3.46 2.90
C ASN A 57 -5.07 4.66 2.52
N GLY A 58 -4.46 5.78 2.10
CA GLY A 58 -5.18 6.95 1.60
C GLY A 58 -5.64 7.94 2.67
N ALA A 59 -5.95 9.16 2.23
CA ALA A 59 -6.22 10.33 3.09
C ALA A 59 -7.46 10.20 3.98
N THR A 60 -8.39 9.32 3.63
CA THR A 60 -9.66 9.13 4.34
C THR A 60 -9.54 8.09 5.46
N GLY A 61 -8.42 7.36 5.53
CA GLY A 61 -8.21 6.26 6.47
C GLY A 61 -9.10 5.04 6.21
N ARG A 62 -9.94 5.06 5.17
CA ARG A 62 -10.86 3.98 4.80
C ARG A 62 -10.82 3.78 3.30
N THR A 63 -10.41 2.61 2.88
CA THR A 63 -10.41 2.24 1.47
C THR A 63 -10.69 0.75 1.32
N ALA A 64 -10.93 0.30 0.09
CA ALA A 64 -11.15 -1.10 -0.19
C ALA A 64 -9.93 -1.94 0.22
N ASP A 65 -10.18 -3.17 0.66
CA ASP A 65 -9.11 -4.17 0.77
C ASP A 65 -8.48 -4.38 -0.62
N ILE A 66 -7.22 -4.78 -0.63
CA ILE A 66 -6.47 -5.05 -1.86
C ILE A 66 -5.92 -6.46 -1.87
N TYR A 67 -5.63 -6.93 -3.07
CA TYR A 67 -4.97 -8.21 -3.31
C TYR A 67 -4.01 -8.07 -4.50
N THR A 68 -3.03 -8.97 -4.57
CA THR A 68 -2.09 -9.00 -5.70
C THR A 68 -2.83 -9.39 -6.98
N GLU A 69 -2.44 -8.79 -8.10
CA GLU A 69 -2.88 -9.22 -9.44
C GLU A 69 -2.47 -10.67 -9.72
N ALA A 70 -1.30 -11.07 -9.21
CA ALA A 70 -0.80 -12.43 -9.31
C ALA A 70 -1.39 -13.33 -8.22
N GLU A 71 -1.60 -14.60 -8.57
CA GLU A 71 -1.92 -15.67 -7.63
C GLU A 71 -0.65 -16.48 -7.32
N TYR A 72 -0.51 -16.89 -6.05
CA TYR A 72 0.64 -17.64 -5.57
C TYR A 72 0.17 -18.97 -4.95
N GLY A 73 0.97 -20.02 -5.18
CA GLY A 73 0.84 -21.30 -4.47
C GLY A 73 1.59 -21.24 -3.13
N ASP A 74 2.53 -22.15 -2.93
CA ASP A 74 3.39 -22.13 -1.74
C ASP A 74 4.33 -20.91 -1.76
N CYS A 75 4.30 -20.06 -0.73
CA CYS A 75 5.14 -18.86 -0.60
C CYS A 75 5.53 -18.57 0.87
N GLU A 76 6.62 -17.82 1.05
CA GLU A 76 7.06 -17.19 2.32
C GLU A 76 7.04 -15.67 2.18
#